data_AF-A0A6A7KYC7-F1
#
_entry.id   AF-A0A6A7KYC7-F1
#
_cell.length_a   1.000
_cell.length_b   1.000
_cell.length_c   1.000
_cell.angle_alpha   90.00
_cell.angle_beta   90.00
_cell.angle_gamma   90.00
#
_symmetry.space_group_name_H-M   'P 1'
#
loop_
_entity.id
_entity.type
_entity.pdbx_description
1 polymer ?
#
loop_
_entity_poly.entity_id
_entity_poly.type
_entity_poly.pdbx_seq_one_letter_code
_entity_poly.pdbx_strand_id
1 'polypeptide(L)'
;MHFELVEIVDAQLARAVADQLTFQQRLSAATQSRELANLGNGLVFVSFVQSSTAAHKNGAIPGLLTLLGQLPSDFRGDVALNGELRALIRRVRVTSGDFGGPIFKVDGATFLTDPVIEQLEGKFKKKYATTGRLELLAFYELHPTCRAEFELPVVEECVRKNLQASQFSRVWIFDVENKAVLYSSS
;
A
#
# COMPACT_ATOMS: atom_id res chain seq x y z
N MET A 1 -23.49 12.28 -23.37
CA MET A 1 -22.92 11.47 -22.27
C MET A 1 -21.54 12.02 -22.02
N HIS A 2 -21.24 12.40 -20.78
CA HIS A 2 -19.97 13.04 -20.42
C HIS A 2 -19.19 12.15 -19.45
N PHE A 3 -17.87 12.18 -19.56
CA PHE A 3 -16.98 11.44 -18.69
C PHE A 3 -16.03 12.40 -17.98
N GLU A 4 -15.87 12.20 -16.68
CA GLU A 4 -14.73 12.72 -15.91
C GLU A 4 -13.70 11.59 -15.78
N LEU A 5 -12.43 11.91 -16.02
CA LEU A 5 -11.34 10.95 -15.86
C LEU A 5 -10.56 11.23 -14.58
N VAL A 6 -10.11 10.17 -13.92
CA VAL A 6 -9.19 10.25 -12.78
C VAL A 6 -8.18 9.11 -12.84
N GLU A 7 -6.89 9.46 -12.83
CA GLU A 7 -5.79 8.50 -12.71
C GLU A 7 -5.60 8.17 -11.23
N ILE A 8 -5.99 6.96 -10.84
CA ILE A 8 -6.09 6.56 -9.44
C ILE A 8 -4.71 6.51 -8.75
N VAL A 9 -3.68 6.12 -9.50
CA VAL A 9 -2.31 5.97 -9.01
C VAL A 9 -1.43 6.90 -9.83
N ASP A 10 -1.01 8.01 -9.26
CA ASP A 10 -0.02 8.87 -9.89
C ASP A 10 1.38 8.20 -9.89
N ALA A 11 2.27 8.71 -10.74
CA ALA A 11 3.65 8.20 -10.83
C ALA A 11 4.42 8.24 -9.49
N GLN A 12 4.03 9.09 -8.54
CA GLN A 12 4.67 9.17 -7.23
C GLN A 12 4.24 8.00 -6.34
N LEU A 13 2.96 7.65 -6.35
CA LEU A 13 2.44 6.48 -5.66
C LEU A 13 2.98 5.18 -6.26
N ALA A 14 2.99 5.06 -7.59
CA ALA A 14 3.59 3.92 -8.27
C ALA A 14 5.06 3.74 -7.87
N ARG A 15 5.83 4.84 -7.82
CA ARG A 15 7.21 4.84 -7.35
C ARG A 15 7.33 4.45 -5.89
N ALA A 16 6.47 4.96 -5.02
CA ALA A 16 6.47 4.60 -3.59
C ALA A 16 6.15 3.12 -3.36
N VAL A 17 5.22 2.55 -4.14
CA VAL A 17 4.89 1.12 -4.12
C VAL A 17 6.04 0.28 -4.66
N ALA A 18 6.65 0.69 -5.79
CA ALA A 18 7.82 0.01 -6.34
C ALA A 18 9.00 0.02 -5.36
N ASP A 19 9.25 1.14 -4.68
CA ASP A 19 10.27 1.26 -3.64
C ASP A 19 9.96 0.34 -2.45
N GLN A 20 8.69 0.27 -2.02
CA GLN A 20 8.24 -0.63 -0.96
C GLN A 20 8.45 -2.10 -1.33
N LEU A 21 8.04 -2.52 -2.53
CA LEU A 21 8.18 -3.89 -3.01
C LEU A 21 9.66 -4.27 -3.16
N THR A 22 10.46 -3.38 -3.75
CA THR A 22 11.91 -3.57 -3.88
C THR A 22 12.56 -3.73 -2.50
N PHE A 23 12.16 -2.91 -1.53
CA PHE A 23 12.68 -3.00 -0.18
C PHE A 23 12.26 -4.30 0.51
N GLN A 24 10.98 -4.71 0.40
CA GLN A 24 10.49 -5.97 0.95
C GLN A 24 11.22 -7.17 0.34
N GLN A 25 11.47 -7.17 -0.97
CA GLN A 25 12.24 -8.20 -1.66
C GLN A 25 13.69 -8.25 -1.14
N ARG A 26 14.35 -7.09 -1.00
CA ARG A 26 15.72 -7.02 -0.47
C ARG A 26 15.81 -7.51 0.97
N LEU A 27 14.84 -7.13 1.80
CA LEU A 27 14.78 -7.57 3.19
C LEU A 27 14.60 -9.09 3.24
N SER A 28 13.66 -9.63 2.46
CA SER A 28 13.40 -11.07 2.35
C SER A 28 14.64 -11.83 1.84
N ALA A 29 15.33 -11.33 0.81
CA ALA A 29 16.55 -11.94 0.30
C ALA A 29 17.69 -11.92 1.34
N ALA A 30 17.85 -10.82 2.06
CA ALA A 30 18.85 -10.71 3.13
C ALA A 30 18.52 -11.59 4.35
N THR A 31 17.26 -12.01 4.51
CA THR A 31 16.87 -12.98 5.55
C THR A 31 17.11 -14.42 5.13
N GLN A 32 17.21 -14.74 3.84
CA GLN A 32 17.61 -16.08 3.42
C GLN A 32 19.07 -16.38 3.77
N SER A 33 19.91 -15.34 3.92
CA SER A 33 21.32 -15.48 4.29
C SER A 33 21.59 -15.35 5.79
N ARG A 34 20.58 -15.07 6.61
CA ARG A 34 20.69 -14.98 8.07
C ARG A 34 19.63 -15.85 8.71
N GLU A 35 20.01 -16.67 9.69
CA GLU A 35 19.05 -17.47 10.44
C GLU A 35 18.16 -16.58 11.34
N LEU A 36 17.10 -16.00 10.77
CA LEU A 36 15.96 -15.49 11.54
C LEU A 36 14.96 -16.60 11.87
N ALA A 37 15.40 -17.86 11.80
CA ALA A 37 14.61 -19.05 12.09
C ALA A 37 13.90 -18.95 13.46
N ASN A 38 14.52 -18.22 14.39
CA ASN A 38 14.00 -17.93 15.72
C ASN A 38 12.58 -17.35 15.65
N LEU A 39 12.28 -16.45 14.72
CA LEU A 39 10.96 -15.79 14.65
C LEU A 39 9.84 -16.71 14.17
N GLY A 40 10.17 -17.91 13.69
CA GLY A 40 9.20 -18.89 13.17
C GLY A 40 8.30 -18.29 12.11
N ASN A 41 6.99 -18.53 12.22
CA ASN A 41 5.96 -18.01 11.32
C ASN A 41 5.55 -16.58 11.73
N GLY A 42 6.54 -15.69 11.85
CA GLY A 42 6.36 -14.30 12.28
C GLY A 42 6.15 -13.34 11.11
N LEU A 43 5.09 -12.53 11.15
CA LEU A 43 4.93 -11.39 10.25
C LEU A 43 5.63 -10.20 10.89
N VAL A 44 6.71 -9.74 10.26
CA VAL A 44 7.46 -8.56 10.66
C VAL A 44 6.97 -7.36 9.87
N PHE A 45 6.20 -6.51 10.52
CA PHE A 45 5.78 -5.22 10.01
C PHE A 45 6.84 -4.16 10.29
N VAL A 46 7.27 -3.41 9.26
CA VAL A 46 8.29 -2.36 9.36
C VAL A 46 7.75 -1.07 8.78
N SER A 47 7.72 0.00 9.57
CA SER A 47 7.27 1.32 9.14
C SER A 47 8.39 2.33 9.28
N PHE A 48 8.72 3.05 8.20
CA PHE A 48 9.75 4.09 8.19
C PHE A 48 9.19 5.47 8.53
N VAL A 49 10.05 6.38 8.98
CA VAL A 49 9.70 7.80 9.03
C VAL A 49 9.52 8.34 7.60
N GLN A 50 8.61 9.30 7.41
CA GLN A 50 8.26 9.82 6.07
C GLN A 50 9.45 10.45 5.33
N SER A 51 10.41 11.00 6.06
CA SER A 51 11.62 11.62 5.50
C SER A 51 12.72 10.63 5.07
N SER A 52 12.53 9.32 5.29
CA SER A 52 13.53 8.30 4.94
C SER A 52 13.59 8.08 3.43
N THR A 53 14.75 8.38 2.83
CA THR A 53 15.04 8.08 1.42
C THR A 53 15.21 6.57 1.19
N ALA A 54 15.08 6.12 -0.06
CA ALA A 54 15.34 4.72 -0.42
C ALA A 54 16.76 4.27 0.00
N ALA A 55 17.76 5.14 -0.14
CA ALA A 55 19.13 4.84 0.29
C ALA A 55 19.22 4.61 1.81
N HIS A 56 18.58 5.47 2.62
CA HIS A 56 18.54 5.29 4.07
C HIS A 56 17.80 4.02 4.49
N LYS A 57 16.66 3.73 3.84
CA LYS A 57 15.92 2.48 4.08
C LYS A 57 16.82 1.27 3.84
N ASN A 58 17.50 1.23 2.69
CA ASN A 58 18.43 0.14 2.35
C ASN A 58 19.59 0.03 3.36
N GLY A 59 20.17 1.15 3.77
CA GLY A 59 21.23 1.18 4.78
C GLY A 59 20.79 0.66 6.16
N ALA A 60 19.49 0.75 6.48
CA ALA A 60 18.95 0.25 7.74
C ALA A 60 18.75 -1.29 7.77
N ILE A 61 18.77 -1.98 6.63
CA ILE A 61 18.52 -3.43 6.55
C ILE A 61 19.45 -4.23 7.48
N PRO A 62 20.78 -4.07 7.43
CA PRO A 62 21.66 -4.89 8.27
C PRO A 62 21.41 -4.69 9.77
N GLY A 63 21.18 -3.45 10.19
CA GLY A 63 20.86 -3.11 11.58
C GLY A 63 19.53 -3.72 12.03
N LEU A 64 18.50 -3.61 11.18
CA LEU A 64 17.19 -4.21 11.44
C LEU A 64 17.29 -5.73 11.58
N LEU A 65 18.03 -6.41 10.70
CA LEU A 65 18.20 -7.86 10.77
C LEU A 65 18.97 -8.30 12.01
N THR A 66 19.98 -7.55 12.41
CA THR A 66 20.70 -7.81 13.67
C THR A 66 19.77 -7.68 14.87
N LEU A 67 18.94 -6.63 14.90
CA LEU A 67 17.96 -6.42 15.97
C LEU A 67 16.93 -7.57 16.03
N LEU A 68 16.39 -7.98 14.88
CA LEU A 68 15.42 -9.07 14.80
C LEU A 68 16.00 -10.43 15.19
N GLY A 69 17.27 -10.69 14.87
CA GLY A 69 17.95 -11.93 15.24
C GLY A 69 18.20 -12.08 16.75
N GLN A 70 18.17 -10.98 17.50
CA GLN A 70 18.32 -10.97 18.97
C GLN A 70 17.00 -11.18 19.72
N LEU A 71 15.87 -11.18 19.02
CA LEU A 71 14.58 -11.38 19.66
C LEU A 71 14.38 -12.84 20.09
N PRO A 72 13.69 -13.07 21.22
CA PRO A 72 13.20 -14.40 21.58
C PRO A 72 12.39 -15.02 20.44
N SER A 73 12.43 -16.35 20.32
CA SER A 73 11.75 -17.04 19.23
C SER A 73 10.22 -16.91 19.25
N ASP A 74 9.67 -16.79 20.45
CA ASP A 74 8.27 -16.56 20.73
C ASP A 74 7.88 -15.08 20.78
N PHE A 75 8.81 -14.15 20.51
CA PHE A 75 8.55 -12.71 20.65
C PHE A 75 7.41 -12.24 19.74
N ARG A 76 6.41 -11.60 20.33
CA ARG A 76 5.31 -10.94 19.62
C ARG A 76 5.05 -9.57 20.22
N GLY A 77 4.82 -8.58 19.36
CA GLY A 77 4.61 -7.20 19.79
C GLY A 77 5.54 -6.21 19.11
N ASP A 78 5.63 -5.01 19.68
CA ASP A 78 6.43 -3.92 19.15
C ASP A 78 7.90 -4.06 19.59
N VAL A 79 8.80 -4.00 18.61
CA VAL A 79 10.24 -4.11 18.84
C VAL A 79 10.76 -2.73 19.26
N ALA A 80 11.52 -2.70 20.36
CA ALA A 80 12.18 -1.48 20.83
C ALA A 80 13.29 -1.07 19.85
N LEU A 81 13.17 0.14 19.31
CA LEU A 81 14.16 0.72 18.38
C LEU A 81 15.08 1.68 19.15
N ASN A 82 16.37 1.62 18.88
CA ASN A 82 17.38 2.49 19.48
C ASN A 82 18.32 3.08 18.41
N GLY A 83 19.10 4.10 18.81
CA GLY A 83 20.14 4.71 17.98
C GLY A 83 19.66 5.15 16.60
N GLU A 84 20.49 4.87 15.59
CA GLU A 84 20.25 5.26 14.18
C GLU A 84 18.99 4.61 13.60
N LEU A 85 18.63 3.38 14.04
CA LEU A 85 17.41 2.73 13.57
C LEU A 85 16.16 3.49 14.01
N ARG A 86 16.14 4.09 15.21
CA ARG A 86 15.00 4.88 15.67
C ARG A 86 14.80 6.17 14.86
N ALA A 87 15.89 6.74 14.33
CA ALA A 87 15.82 7.93 13.48
C ALA A 87 15.20 7.63 12.10
N LEU A 88 15.33 6.39 11.62
CA LEU A 88 14.89 5.98 10.28
C LEU A 88 13.56 5.19 10.30
N ILE A 89 13.35 4.39 11.35
CA ILE A 89 12.24 3.45 11.49
C ILE A 89 11.29 3.97 12.57
N ARG A 90 10.06 4.22 12.17
CA ARG A 90 8.97 4.65 13.05
C ARG A 90 8.52 3.52 13.97
N ARG A 91 8.34 2.32 13.41
CA ARG A 91 7.80 1.15 14.11
C ARG A 91 8.28 -0.15 13.50
N VAL A 92 8.59 -1.14 14.34
CA VAL A 92 8.71 -2.54 13.94
C VAL A 92 7.80 -3.36 14.85
N ARG A 93 6.99 -4.25 14.27
CA ARG A 93 6.08 -5.11 15.02
C ARG A 93 6.15 -6.53 14.50
N VAL A 94 6.21 -7.50 15.40
CA VAL A 94 6.15 -8.93 15.07
C VAL A 94 4.78 -9.47 15.50
N THR A 95 4.06 -10.10 14.58
CA THR A 95 2.82 -10.83 14.87
C THR A 95 2.95 -12.28 14.42
N SER A 96 2.19 -13.19 15.02
CA SER A 96 2.08 -14.57 14.51
C SER A 96 1.24 -14.59 13.24
N GLY A 97 1.55 -15.52 12.33
CA GLY A 97 0.63 -15.87 11.26
C GLY A 97 0.78 -17.32 10.81
N ASP A 98 -0.05 -17.70 9.85
CA ASP A 98 -0.14 -19.06 9.32
C ASP A 98 0.53 -19.10 7.93
N PHE A 99 1.87 -19.07 7.94
CA PHE A 99 2.70 -19.10 6.73
C PHE A 99 4.09 -19.67 7.08
N GLY A 100 4.82 -20.20 6.09
CA GLY A 100 6.13 -20.81 6.32
C GLY A 100 7.25 -19.77 6.50
N GLY A 101 7.65 -19.51 7.74
CA GLY A 101 8.80 -18.66 8.09
C GLY A 101 8.48 -17.17 8.25
N PRO A 102 9.50 -16.33 8.51
CA PRO A 102 9.26 -14.91 8.73
C PRO A 102 8.91 -14.20 7.42
N ILE A 103 7.77 -13.51 7.40
CA ILE A 103 7.35 -12.67 6.26
C ILE A 103 7.54 -11.21 6.63
N PHE A 104 8.05 -10.42 5.70
CA PHE A 104 8.20 -8.99 5.88
C PHE A 104 7.06 -8.24 5.20
N LYS A 105 6.44 -7.32 5.95
CA LYS A 105 5.53 -6.32 5.40
C LYS A 105 6.08 -4.96 5.72
N VAL A 106 6.38 -4.18 4.70
CA VAL A 106 6.92 -2.84 4.87
C VAL A 106 5.79 -1.85 4.65
N ASP A 107 5.66 -0.86 5.50
CA ASP A 107 4.73 0.25 5.32
C ASP A 107 5.14 1.00 4.04
N GLY A 108 4.28 0.93 3.03
CA GLY A 108 4.34 1.82 1.87
C GLY A 108 3.88 3.21 2.27
N ALA A 109 3.89 4.16 1.32
CA ALA A 109 3.29 5.47 1.55
C ALA A 109 1.89 5.31 2.18
N THR A 110 1.78 5.68 3.45
CA THR A 110 0.55 6.02 4.19
C THR A 110 -0.66 5.11 4.00
N PHE A 111 -0.82 4.14 4.91
CA PHE A 111 -2.08 3.45 5.21
C PHE A 111 -3.19 4.33 5.83
N LEU A 112 -3.14 5.67 5.72
CA LEU A 112 -4.06 6.55 6.46
C LEU A 112 -5.20 7.14 5.67
N THR A 113 -5.15 7.01 4.35
CA THR A 113 -6.25 7.17 3.42
C THR A 113 -5.64 6.70 2.12
N ASP A 114 -6.15 5.60 1.58
CA ASP A 114 -5.65 5.12 0.30
C ASP A 114 -5.79 6.30 -0.69
N PRO A 115 -4.70 6.80 -1.30
CA PRO A 115 -4.75 7.92 -2.25
C PRO A 115 -5.78 7.69 -3.35
N VAL A 116 -6.10 6.44 -3.68
CA VAL A 116 -7.24 6.07 -4.53
C VAL A 116 -8.55 6.65 -3.99
N ILE A 117 -8.83 6.43 -2.71
CA ILE A 117 -10.04 6.85 -2.02
C ILE A 117 -10.09 8.36 -1.92
N GLU A 118 -8.98 9.02 -1.60
CA GLU A 118 -8.93 10.49 -1.56
C GLU A 118 -9.22 11.11 -2.92
N GLN A 119 -8.64 10.56 -3.98
CA GLN A 119 -8.87 11.03 -5.34
C GLN A 119 -10.33 10.85 -5.75
N LEU A 120 -10.92 9.68 -5.49
CA LEU A 120 -12.33 9.40 -5.75
C LEU A 120 -13.24 10.34 -4.95
N GLU A 121 -13.02 10.47 -3.64
CA GLU A 121 -13.77 11.41 -2.79
C GLU A 121 -13.65 12.85 -3.29
N GLY A 122 -12.45 13.26 -3.70
CA GLY A 122 -12.21 14.57 -4.30
C GLY A 122 -13.05 14.78 -5.56
N LYS A 123 -13.19 13.76 -6.42
CA LYS A 123 -14.06 13.82 -7.61
C LYS A 123 -15.53 13.88 -7.23
N PHE A 124 -15.99 13.08 -6.27
CA PHE A 124 -17.40 13.10 -5.81
C PHE A 124 -17.81 14.45 -5.21
N LYS A 125 -16.88 15.17 -4.58
CA LYS A 125 -17.12 16.50 -3.99
C LYS A 125 -17.18 17.63 -5.02
N LYS A 126 -16.65 17.43 -6.24
CA LYS A 126 -16.66 18.46 -7.31
C LYS A 126 -18.06 18.69 -7.85
N LYS A 127 -18.31 19.93 -8.28
CA LYS A 127 -19.53 20.33 -9.00
C LYS A 127 -19.20 20.69 -10.44
N TYR A 128 -19.88 20.06 -11.38
CA TYR A 128 -19.69 20.23 -12.82
C TYR A 128 -20.88 20.97 -13.42
N ALA A 129 -20.60 21.99 -14.23
CA ALA A 129 -21.59 22.67 -15.03
C ALA A 129 -21.93 21.81 -16.26
N THR A 130 -22.87 20.88 -16.10
CA THR A 130 -23.31 20.01 -17.19
C THR A 130 -24.79 19.71 -17.10
N THR A 131 -25.45 19.64 -18.25
CA THR A 131 -26.87 19.27 -18.40
C THR A 131 -27.05 17.79 -18.76
N GLY A 132 -25.95 17.11 -19.13
CA GLY A 132 -25.96 15.70 -19.51
C GLY A 132 -25.65 14.76 -18.34
N ARG A 133 -25.94 13.47 -18.53
CA ARG A 133 -25.44 12.43 -17.63
C ARG A 133 -23.91 12.43 -17.60
N LEU A 134 -23.37 12.43 -16.39
CA LEU A 134 -21.95 12.39 -16.10
C LEU A 134 -21.59 11.03 -15.53
N GLU A 135 -20.49 10.45 -15.98
CA GLU A 135 -19.92 9.22 -15.46
C GLU A 135 -18.45 9.45 -15.08
N LEU A 136 -17.98 8.71 -14.08
CA LEU A 136 -16.60 8.77 -13.62
C LEU A 136 -15.86 7.55 -14.14
N LEU A 137 -14.77 7.75 -14.87
CA LEU A 137 -13.83 6.70 -15.25
C LEU A 137 -12.55 6.88 -14.46
N ALA A 138 -12.33 5.97 -13.52
CA ALA A 138 -11.12 5.92 -12.72
C ALA A 138 -10.23 4.78 -13.24
N PHE A 139 -8.94 5.02 -13.46
CA PHE A 139 -8.06 4.03 -14.10
C PHE A 139 -6.70 3.87 -13.44
N TYR A 140 -6.12 2.68 -13.59
CA TYR A 140 -4.77 2.30 -13.18
C TYR A 140 -3.87 2.14 -14.41
N GLU A 141 -2.79 2.91 -14.51
CA GLU A 141 -1.82 2.79 -15.61
C GLU A 141 -0.51 2.08 -15.20
N LEU A 142 -0.03 2.32 -13.97
CA LEU A 142 1.32 1.91 -13.53
C LEU A 142 1.34 0.90 -12.36
N HIS A 143 0.21 0.27 -12.05
CA HIS A 143 0.10 -0.57 -10.86
C HIS A 143 0.13 -2.07 -11.23
N PRO A 144 1.00 -2.89 -10.60
CA PRO A 144 1.02 -4.32 -10.88
C PRO A 144 -0.33 -4.95 -10.50
N THR A 145 -0.90 -5.70 -11.44
CA THR A 145 -2.27 -6.25 -11.44
C THR A 145 -2.66 -6.95 -10.12
N CYS A 146 -1.70 -7.59 -9.45
CA CYS A 146 -1.90 -8.38 -8.24
C CYS A 146 -2.46 -7.59 -7.04
N ARG A 147 -2.37 -6.25 -7.02
CA ARG A 147 -2.94 -5.45 -5.92
C ARG A 147 -4.39 -4.99 -6.14
N ALA A 148 -4.83 -4.86 -7.39
CA ALA A 148 -6.16 -4.33 -7.69
C ALA A 148 -7.28 -5.19 -7.08
N GLU A 149 -7.09 -6.51 -7.03
CA GLU A 149 -8.05 -7.44 -6.41
C GLU A 149 -8.19 -7.26 -4.89
N PHE A 150 -7.10 -6.91 -4.17
CA PHE A 150 -7.13 -6.74 -2.72
C PHE A 150 -7.70 -5.40 -2.27
N GLU A 151 -7.61 -4.38 -3.13
CA GLU A 151 -8.06 -3.01 -2.83
C GLU A 151 -9.48 -2.73 -3.35
N LEU A 152 -9.98 -3.52 -4.31
CA LEU A 152 -11.30 -3.33 -4.91
C LEU A 152 -12.44 -3.22 -3.87
N PRO A 153 -12.55 -4.08 -2.83
CA PRO A 153 -13.64 -3.97 -1.87
C PRO A 153 -13.70 -2.63 -1.13
N VAL A 154 -12.54 -2.00 -0.88
CA VAL A 154 -12.46 -0.68 -0.23
C VAL A 154 -12.91 0.42 -1.19
N VAL A 155 -12.49 0.31 -2.46
CA VAL A 155 -12.92 1.22 -3.54
C VAL A 155 -14.43 1.13 -3.76
N GLU A 156 -14.98 -0.08 -3.84
CA GLU A 156 -16.42 -0.32 -3.99
C GLU A 156 -17.23 0.32 -2.87
N GLU A 157 -16.80 0.15 -1.62
CA GLU A 157 -17.44 0.75 -0.46
C GLU A 157 -17.40 2.27 -0.51
N CYS A 158 -16.27 2.86 -0.92
CA CYS A 158 -16.16 4.30 -1.13
C CYS A 158 -17.11 4.80 -2.22
N VAL A 159 -17.15 4.11 -3.37
CA VAL A 159 -18.07 4.47 -4.46
C VAL A 159 -19.51 4.38 -3.97
N ARG A 160 -19.91 3.27 -3.35
CA ARG A 160 -21.27 3.07 -2.84
C ARG A 160 -21.71 4.16 -1.87
N LYS A 161 -20.82 4.57 -0.96
CA LYS A 161 -21.08 5.61 0.04
C LYS A 161 -21.24 7.01 -0.57
N ASN A 162 -20.51 7.32 -1.63
CA ASN A 162 -20.43 8.68 -2.16
C ASN A 162 -21.23 8.91 -3.45
N LEU A 163 -21.53 7.87 -4.23
CA LEU A 163 -22.16 7.98 -5.55
C LEU A 163 -23.52 8.68 -5.47
N GLN A 164 -24.37 8.29 -4.50
CA GLN A 164 -25.71 8.87 -4.33
C GLN A 164 -25.71 10.37 -4.04
N ALA A 165 -24.65 10.90 -3.42
CA ALA A 165 -24.52 12.31 -3.09
C ALA A 165 -23.82 13.13 -4.19
N SER A 166 -23.36 12.49 -5.27
CA SER A 166 -22.56 13.09 -6.34
C SER A 166 -23.39 13.43 -7.59
N GLN A 167 -22.78 14.07 -8.58
CA GLN A 167 -23.39 14.26 -9.91
C GLN A 167 -23.16 13.09 -10.87
N PHE A 168 -22.39 12.08 -10.45
CA PHE A 168 -22.09 10.93 -11.28
C PHE A 168 -23.25 9.95 -11.26
N SER A 169 -23.62 9.45 -12.43
CA SER A 169 -24.62 8.41 -12.61
C SER A 169 -24.03 7.00 -12.59
N ARG A 170 -22.72 6.89 -12.84
CA ARG A 170 -21.97 5.63 -12.83
C ARG A 170 -20.49 5.89 -12.61
N VAL A 171 -19.80 4.93 -12.00
CA VAL A 171 -18.36 4.87 -11.83
C VAL A 171 -17.83 3.59 -12.46
N TRP A 172 -16.73 3.72 -13.21
CA TRP A 172 -15.98 2.64 -13.82
C TRP A 172 -14.57 2.62 -13.24
N ILE A 173 -14.10 1.44 -12.82
CA ILE A 173 -12.69 1.22 -12.48
C ILE A 173 -12.07 0.39 -13.60
N PHE A 174 -11.07 0.94 -14.27
CA PHE A 174 -10.44 0.34 -15.45
C PHE A 174 -8.97 0.03 -15.21
N ASP A 175 -8.59 -1.20 -15.53
CA ASP A 175 -7.20 -1.64 -15.59
C ASP A 175 -6.68 -1.41 -17.02
N VAL A 176 -5.77 -0.45 -17.19
CA VAL A 176 -5.21 -0.10 -18.49
C VAL A 176 -4.29 -1.20 -19.01
N GLU A 177 -3.53 -1.86 -18.13
CA GLU A 177 -2.58 -2.91 -18.49
C GLU A 177 -3.33 -4.13 -19.04
N ASN A 178 -4.37 -4.58 -18.34
CA ASN A 178 -5.15 -5.75 -18.73
C ASN A 178 -6.32 -5.43 -19.67
N LYS A 179 -6.55 -4.14 -19.97
CA LYS A 179 -7.66 -3.63 -20.80
C LYS A 179 -9.02 -4.15 -20.30
N ALA A 180 -9.20 -4.18 -18.99
CA ALA A 180 -10.35 -4.79 -18.34
C ALA A 180 -11.06 -3.80 -17.42
N VAL A 181 -12.39 -3.89 -17.38
CA VAL A 181 -13.18 -3.21 -16.34
C VAL A 181 -13.16 -4.09 -15.10
N LEU A 182 -12.57 -3.56 -14.03
CA LEU A 182 -12.51 -4.24 -12.73
C LEU A 182 -13.81 -4.06 -11.95
N TYR A 183 -14.44 -2.90 -12.09
CA TYR A 183 -15.70 -2.58 -11.41
C TYR A 183 -16.56 -1.61 -12.22
N SER A 184 -17.87 -1.78 -12.14
CA SER A 184 -18.87 -0.83 -12.62
C SER A 184 -19.98 -0.70 -11.58
N SER A 185 -20.25 0.53 -11.12
CA SER A 185 -21.40 0.78 -10.26
C SER A 185 -22.70 0.67 -11.07
N SER A 186 -23.71 0.01 -10.51
CA SER A 186 -25.06 -0.07 -11.10
C SER A 186 -25.95 1.05 -10.60
#